data_AF-A0A353YZC8-F1
#
_entry.id   AF-A0A353YZC8-F1
#
_cell.length_a   1.000
_cell.length_b   1.000
_cell.length_c   1.000
_cell.angle_alpha   90.00
_cell.angle_beta   90.00
_cell.angle_gamma   90.00
#
_symmetry.space_group_name_H-M   'P 1'
#
loop_
_entity.id
_entity.type
_entity.pdbx_description
1 polymer ?
#
loop_
_entity_poly.entity_id
_entity_poly.type
_entity_poly.pdbx_seq_one_letter_code
_entity_poly.pdbx_strand_id
1 'polypeptide(L)'
;MKDSYHINFSAFSLNKFKNGLKSRDLLPSRKVLLDSIDTRFAALEKCNIENLEQLIKFLKSKKKIEKAAEQTGIDVNYLTILRREAASFLPTPVPLDKLIEPEYGNSLEALKNQGIKNSKQLFEAGCHIDSRKHLALKTRIPEALFLKWVELCDLLRINGVGPVFAHMLHESGIKSIKYFNKLSATELLEQISRFNERKKFTSISLRPEDVDYCMDYVKELDDVLEID
;
A
#
# COMPACT_ATOMS: atom_id res chain seq x y z
N MET A 1 9.36 16.97 3.48
CA MET A 1 9.28 15.82 4.40
C MET A 1 9.54 14.57 3.58
N LYS A 2 10.26 13.60 4.15
CA LYS A 2 10.39 12.26 3.58
C LYS A 2 8.99 11.63 3.53
N ASP A 3 8.57 11.07 2.40
CA ASP A 3 7.30 10.33 2.31
C ASP A 3 7.39 9.13 3.26
N SER A 4 6.63 9.14 4.35
CA SER A 4 6.59 8.05 5.33
C SER A 4 5.46 7.05 5.04
N TYR A 5 4.60 7.34 4.08
CA TYR A 5 3.43 6.53 3.77
C TYR A 5 3.75 5.45 2.72
N HIS A 6 4.49 5.82 1.66
CA HIS A 6 4.87 4.88 0.61
C HIS A 6 6.27 4.31 0.80
N ILE A 7 6.56 3.21 0.09
CA ILE A 7 7.93 2.72 -0.05
C ILE A 7 8.82 3.76 -0.76
N ASN A 8 10.12 3.73 -0.50
CA ASN A 8 11.07 4.62 -1.18
C ASN A 8 11.43 4.07 -2.57
N PHE A 9 10.75 4.56 -3.61
CA PHE A 9 10.95 4.13 -5.01
C PHE A 9 12.35 4.39 -5.56
N SER A 10 13.03 5.44 -5.09
CA SER A 10 14.40 5.75 -5.52
C SER A 10 15.42 4.76 -4.95
N ALA A 11 15.15 4.21 -3.76
CA ALA A 11 15.95 3.18 -3.12
C ALA A 11 15.56 1.75 -3.56
N PHE A 12 14.37 1.58 -4.15
CA PHE A 12 13.89 0.29 -4.63
C PHE A 12 14.45 -0.03 -6.01
N SER A 13 15.55 -0.80 -6.05
CA SER A 13 16.25 -1.10 -7.30
C SER A 13 15.41 -1.93 -8.28
N LEU A 14 15.66 -1.72 -9.56
CA LEU A 14 15.01 -2.45 -10.66
C LEU A 14 15.32 -3.95 -10.57
N ASN A 15 16.53 -4.33 -10.16
CA ASN A 15 16.90 -5.73 -9.95
C ASN A 15 16.16 -6.36 -8.76
N LYS A 16 15.99 -5.62 -7.65
CA LYS A 16 15.15 -6.09 -6.52
C LYS A 16 13.71 -6.30 -6.99
N PHE A 17 13.16 -5.39 -7.78
CA PHE A 17 11.82 -5.54 -8.36
C PHE A 17 11.71 -6.76 -9.26
N LYS A 18 12.66 -6.95 -10.18
CA LYS A 18 12.75 -8.14 -11.05
C LYS A 18 12.74 -9.43 -10.26
N ASN A 19 13.59 -9.52 -9.23
CA ASN A 19 13.71 -10.72 -8.42
C ASN A 19 12.43 -10.98 -7.62
N GLY A 20 11.78 -9.92 -7.11
CA GLY A 20 10.45 -10.00 -6.52
C GLY A 20 9.40 -10.55 -7.49
N LEU A 21 9.39 -10.11 -8.75
CA LEU A 21 8.46 -10.67 -9.74
C LEU A 21 8.67 -12.17 -9.97
N LYS A 22 9.92 -12.65 -9.93
CA LYS A 22 10.27 -14.07 -10.11
C LYS A 22 9.90 -14.95 -8.93
N SER A 23 9.97 -14.42 -7.71
CA SER A 23 9.83 -15.21 -6.48
C SER A 23 8.38 -15.32 -5.99
N ARG A 24 7.50 -14.42 -6.42
CA ARG A 24 6.12 -14.32 -5.94
C ARG A 24 5.16 -15.09 -6.84
N ASP A 25 4.08 -15.61 -6.30
CA ASP A 25 2.96 -16.06 -7.14
C ASP A 25 2.19 -14.83 -7.65
N LEU A 26 2.50 -14.45 -8.87
CA LEU A 26 1.87 -13.30 -9.52
C LEU A 26 0.41 -13.59 -9.83
N LEU A 27 -0.44 -12.58 -9.66
CA LEU A 27 -1.83 -12.61 -10.12
C LEU A 27 -1.90 -13.10 -11.58
N PRO A 28 -2.95 -13.82 -12.01
CA PRO A 28 -3.03 -14.36 -13.37
C PRO A 28 -2.78 -13.32 -14.47
N SER A 29 -3.32 -12.10 -14.29
CA SER A 29 -3.13 -10.97 -15.22
C SER A 29 -1.71 -10.37 -15.26
N ARG A 30 -0.82 -10.82 -14.38
CA ARG A 30 0.58 -10.37 -14.21
C ARG A 30 1.60 -11.42 -14.65
N LYS A 31 1.20 -12.67 -14.87
CA LYS A 31 2.12 -13.77 -15.21
C LYS A 31 2.93 -13.52 -16.49
N VAL A 32 2.40 -12.74 -17.44
CA VAL A 32 3.14 -12.29 -18.65
C VAL A 32 4.44 -11.54 -18.32
N LEU A 33 4.58 -10.99 -17.10
CA LEU A 33 5.80 -10.32 -16.66
C LEU A 33 7.01 -11.24 -16.56
N LEU A 34 6.78 -12.55 -16.40
CA LEU A 34 7.82 -13.57 -16.33
C LEU A 34 8.41 -13.91 -17.71
N ASP A 35 7.68 -13.66 -18.78
CA ASP A 35 8.11 -13.97 -20.14
C ASP A 35 9.36 -13.17 -20.50
N SER A 36 10.46 -13.87 -20.78
CA SER A 36 11.76 -13.30 -21.13
C SER A 36 12.22 -12.18 -20.18
N ILE A 37 11.88 -12.32 -18.89
CA ILE A 37 12.04 -11.25 -17.90
C ILE A 37 13.47 -10.72 -17.81
N ASP A 38 14.50 -11.58 -17.86
CA ASP A 38 15.89 -11.13 -17.79
C ASP A 38 16.29 -10.30 -19.00
N THR A 39 15.93 -10.75 -20.21
CA THR A 39 16.21 -10.02 -21.45
C THR A 39 15.49 -8.68 -21.48
N ARG A 40 14.22 -8.64 -21.05
CA ARG A 40 13.41 -7.42 -21.02
C ARG A 40 13.92 -6.41 -19.99
N PHE A 41 14.29 -6.88 -18.80
CA PHE A 41 14.88 -6.00 -17.78
C PHE A 41 16.27 -5.50 -18.18
N ALA A 42 17.10 -6.32 -18.83
CA ALA A 42 18.37 -5.86 -19.38
C ALA A 42 18.20 -4.76 -20.45
N ALA A 43 17.13 -4.81 -21.25
CA ALA A 43 16.79 -3.74 -22.19
C ALA A 43 16.36 -2.45 -21.48
N LEU A 44 15.63 -2.54 -20.37
CA LEU A 44 15.28 -1.39 -19.53
C LEU A 44 16.51 -0.77 -18.85
N GLU A 45 17.43 -1.59 -18.35
CA GLU A 45 18.70 -1.14 -17.75
C GLU A 45 19.56 -0.35 -18.75
N LYS A 46 19.60 -0.77 -20.03
CA LYS A 46 20.27 -0.02 -21.12
C LYS A 46 19.65 1.37 -21.37
N CYS A 47 18.43 1.62 -20.90
CA CYS A 47 17.79 2.93 -20.92
C CYS A 47 18.09 3.76 -19.66
N ASN A 48 19.10 3.39 -18.86
CA ASN A 48 19.46 4.00 -17.58
C ASN A 48 18.31 3.98 -16.56
N ILE A 49 17.55 2.88 -16.53
CA ILE A 49 16.51 2.62 -15.54
C ILE A 49 17.10 1.69 -14.49
N GLU A 50 17.31 2.22 -13.29
CA GLU A 50 17.98 1.56 -12.17
C GLU A 50 17.04 1.30 -10.98
N ASN A 51 15.92 2.02 -10.90
CA ASN A 51 14.96 1.92 -9.79
C ASN A 51 13.50 2.13 -10.24
N LEU A 52 12.56 1.91 -9.31
CA LEU A 52 11.13 2.02 -9.59
C LEU A 52 10.69 3.46 -9.92
N GLU A 53 11.31 4.48 -9.34
CA GLU A 53 10.98 5.87 -9.64
C GLU A 53 11.21 6.17 -11.13
N GLN A 54 12.38 5.78 -11.63
CA GLN A 54 12.76 5.93 -13.03
C GLN A 54 11.85 5.09 -13.93
N LEU A 55 11.55 3.84 -13.55
CA LEU A 55 10.64 2.97 -14.32
C LEU A 55 9.24 3.58 -14.47
N ILE A 56 8.63 4.04 -13.36
CA ILE A 56 7.31 4.68 -13.39
C ILE A 56 7.34 5.97 -14.22
N LYS A 57 8.40 6.78 -14.07
CA LYS A 57 8.56 8.00 -14.86
C LYS A 57 8.73 7.70 -16.35
N PHE A 58 9.44 6.63 -16.69
CA PHE A 58 9.67 6.16 -18.05
C PHE A 58 8.37 5.66 -18.68
N LEU A 59 7.50 4.99 -17.92
CA LEU A 59 6.24 4.41 -18.41
C LEU A 59 4.98 5.25 -18.07
N LYS A 60 5.14 6.52 -17.69
CA LYS A 60 4.10 7.37 -17.07
C LYS A 60 2.81 7.56 -17.89
N SER A 61 2.84 7.44 -19.20
CA SER A 61 1.67 7.66 -20.06
C SER A 61 1.68 6.74 -21.26
N LYS A 62 0.53 6.59 -21.94
CA LYS A 62 0.40 5.78 -23.16
C LYS A 62 1.48 6.13 -24.19
N LYS A 63 1.64 7.43 -24.50
CA LYS A 63 2.68 7.93 -25.40
C LYS A 63 4.10 7.54 -24.98
N LYS A 64 4.39 7.55 -23.67
CA LYS A 64 5.70 7.14 -23.19
C LYS A 64 5.91 5.62 -23.27
N ILE A 65 4.87 4.84 -23.03
CA ILE A 65 4.91 3.38 -23.18
C ILE A 65 5.16 3.01 -24.65
N GLU A 66 4.49 3.67 -25.59
CA GLU A 66 4.73 3.46 -27.04
C GLU A 66 6.17 3.79 -27.41
N LYS A 67 6.69 4.94 -26.97
CA LYS A 67 8.10 5.30 -27.17
C LYS A 67 9.07 4.30 -26.51
N ALA A 68 8.75 3.82 -25.32
CA ALA A 68 9.55 2.82 -24.63
C ALA A 68 9.57 1.49 -25.40
N ALA A 69 8.45 1.09 -26.00
CA ALA A 69 8.37 -0.10 -26.85
C ALA A 69 9.28 0.03 -28.07
N GLU A 70 9.27 1.17 -28.76
CA GLU A 70 10.18 1.46 -29.88
C GLU A 70 11.66 1.41 -29.46
N GLN A 71 11.99 1.96 -28.28
CA GLN A 71 13.38 2.04 -27.80
C GLN A 71 13.94 0.70 -27.30
N THR A 72 13.08 -0.13 -26.69
CA THR A 72 13.52 -1.36 -26.01
C THR A 72 13.22 -2.63 -26.82
N GLY A 73 12.35 -2.55 -27.83
CA GLY A 73 11.79 -3.70 -28.53
C GLY A 73 10.79 -4.51 -27.71
N ILE A 74 10.38 -4.01 -26.53
CA ILE A 74 9.42 -4.69 -25.65
C ILE A 74 7.99 -4.34 -26.07
N ASP A 75 7.11 -5.34 -26.08
CA ASP A 75 5.70 -5.16 -26.40
C ASP A 75 4.98 -4.14 -25.48
N VAL A 76 4.06 -3.37 -26.06
CA VAL A 76 3.29 -2.31 -25.39
C VAL A 76 2.42 -2.87 -24.27
N ASN A 77 1.81 -4.05 -24.45
CA ASN A 77 0.98 -4.68 -23.44
C ASN A 77 1.84 -5.15 -22.24
N TYR A 78 3.02 -5.74 -22.50
CA TYR A 78 3.97 -6.06 -21.43
C TYR A 78 4.35 -4.82 -20.61
N LEU A 79 4.77 -3.73 -21.26
CA LEU A 79 5.17 -2.50 -20.58
C LEU A 79 4.00 -1.85 -19.81
N THR A 80 2.78 -1.97 -20.34
CA THR A 80 1.57 -1.51 -19.65
C THR A 80 1.33 -2.29 -18.36
N ILE A 81 1.46 -3.62 -18.41
CA ILE A 81 1.29 -4.47 -17.24
C ILE A 81 2.43 -4.25 -16.24
N LEU A 82 3.66 -4.08 -16.72
CA LEU A 82 4.83 -3.82 -15.88
C LEU A 82 4.67 -2.51 -15.10
N ARG A 83 4.20 -1.45 -15.77
CA ARG A 83 3.88 -0.19 -15.12
C ARG A 83 2.79 -0.36 -14.07
N ARG A 84 1.72 -1.11 -14.39
CA ARG A 84 0.62 -1.36 -13.43
C ARG A 84 1.12 -2.10 -12.19
N GLU A 85 2.02 -3.06 -12.38
CA GLU A 85 2.62 -3.80 -11.28
C GLU A 85 3.55 -2.94 -10.44
N ALA A 86 4.47 -2.20 -11.07
CA ALA A 86 5.34 -1.26 -10.35
C ALA A 86 4.54 -0.18 -9.60
N ALA A 87 3.42 0.28 -10.16
CA ALA A 87 2.56 1.30 -9.54
C ALA A 87 1.70 0.73 -8.40
N SER A 88 1.55 -0.59 -8.29
CA SER A 88 0.74 -1.21 -7.22
C SER A 88 1.38 -1.00 -5.83
N PHE A 89 2.68 -0.73 -5.77
CA PHE A 89 3.40 -0.34 -4.55
C PHE A 89 3.10 1.10 -4.10
N LEU A 90 2.27 1.86 -4.83
CA LEU A 90 1.74 3.18 -4.44
C LEU A 90 0.22 3.09 -4.22
N PRO A 91 -0.23 2.52 -3.08
CA PRO A 91 -1.64 2.54 -2.74
C PRO A 91 -2.15 3.99 -2.75
N THR A 92 -3.25 4.23 -3.47
CA THR A 92 -3.83 5.56 -3.57
C THR A 92 -4.36 5.99 -2.20
N PRO A 93 -4.01 7.19 -1.69
CA PRO A 93 -4.53 7.67 -0.42
C PRO A 93 -6.07 7.70 -0.41
N VAL A 94 -6.65 7.15 0.65
CA VAL A 94 -8.10 7.03 0.79
C VAL A 94 -8.65 8.33 1.39
N PRO A 95 -9.69 8.94 0.80
CA PRO A 95 -10.41 10.05 1.43
C PRO A 95 -10.92 9.69 2.84
N LEU A 96 -10.75 10.60 3.81
CA LEU A 96 -11.08 10.28 5.21
C LEU A 96 -12.57 10.00 5.45
N ASP A 97 -13.48 10.55 4.63
CA ASP A 97 -14.92 10.25 4.68
C ASP A 97 -15.28 8.84 4.22
N LYS A 98 -14.37 8.12 3.55
CA LYS A 98 -14.50 6.70 3.23
C LYS A 98 -13.85 5.78 4.26
N LEU A 99 -13.07 6.35 5.18
CA LEU A 99 -12.33 5.61 6.20
C LEU A 99 -12.96 5.79 7.58
N ILE A 100 -13.36 7.00 7.94
CA ILE A 100 -13.89 7.35 9.25
C ILE A 100 -15.41 7.24 9.22
N GLU A 101 -15.96 6.66 10.28
CA GLU A 101 -17.39 6.40 10.42
C GLU A 101 -18.20 7.72 10.49
N PRO A 102 -19.43 7.78 9.91
CA PRO A 102 -20.19 9.02 9.77
C PRO A 102 -20.49 9.77 11.07
N GLU A 103 -20.57 9.08 12.20
CA GLU A 103 -20.78 9.67 13.52
C GLU A 103 -19.66 10.64 13.94
N TYR A 104 -18.47 10.55 13.32
CA TYR A 104 -17.33 11.44 13.57
C TYR A 104 -17.28 12.63 12.59
N GLY A 105 -18.41 13.03 11.99
CA GLY A 105 -18.48 14.13 11.02
C GLY A 105 -17.82 15.44 11.50
N ASN A 106 -17.99 15.83 12.76
CA ASN A 106 -17.34 17.02 13.32
C ASN A 106 -15.81 16.89 13.35
N SER A 107 -15.31 15.69 13.68
CA SER A 107 -13.88 15.39 13.68
C SER A 107 -13.29 15.45 12.27
N LEU A 108 -14.04 14.95 11.26
CA LEU A 108 -13.66 15.06 9.86
C LEU A 108 -13.52 16.52 9.41
N GLU A 109 -14.46 17.40 9.78
CA GLU A 109 -14.35 18.82 9.47
C GLU A 109 -13.16 19.49 10.19
N ALA A 110 -12.92 19.14 11.46
CA ALA A 110 -11.75 19.63 12.18
C ALA A 110 -10.42 19.23 11.51
N LEU A 111 -10.31 17.99 11.00
CA LEU A 111 -9.16 17.52 10.24
C LEU A 111 -9.01 18.23 8.89
N LYS A 112 -10.12 18.43 8.16
CA LYS A 112 -10.12 19.18 6.89
C LYS A 112 -9.63 20.62 7.08
N ASN A 113 -10.00 21.27 8.20
CA ASN A 113 -9.52 22.60 8.57
C ASN A 113 -8.01 22.65 8.86
N GLN A 114 -7.39 21.50 9.16
CA GLN A 114 -5.93 21.35 9.25
C GLN A 114 -5.28 20.95 7.92
N GLY A 115 -6.04 20.86 6.83
CA GLY A 115 -5.56 20.40 5.52
C GLY A 115 -5.46 18.88 5.38
N ILE A 116 -5.94 18.12 6.38
CA ILE A 116 -5.87 16.66 6.42
C ILE A 116 -7.17 16.09 5.84
N LYS A 117 -7.09 15.47 4.65
CA LYS A 117 -8.25 15.04 3.85
C LYS A 117 -8.20 13.57 3.45
N ASN A 118 -7.04 12.91 3.56
CA ASN A 118 -6.87 11.51 3.19
C ASN A 118 -5.93 10.76 4.15
N SER A 119 -5.88 9.43 3.98
CA SER A 119 -5.11 8.50 4.81
C SER A 119 -3.62 8.84 4.87
N LYS A 120 -3.00 9.21 3.74
CA LYS A 120 -1.60 9.62 3.69
C LYS A 120 -1.33 10.83 4.55
N GLN A 121 -2.14 11.88 4.40
CA GLN A 121 -1.98 13.11 5.19
C GLN A 121 -2.18 12.88 6.68
N LEU A 122 -3.17 12.05 7.05
CA LEU A 122 -3.42 11.75 8.46
C LEU A 122 -2.29 10.91 9.06
N PHE A 123 -1.80 9.90 8.33
CA PHE A 123 -0.67 9.08 8.75
C PHE A 123 0.60 9.92 8.92
N GLU A 124 0.97 10.73 7.92
CA GLU A 124 2.16 11.59 7.99
C GLU A 124 2.08 12.60 9.15
N ALA A 125 0.89 13.08 9.49
CA ALA A 125 0.69 14.02 10.58
C ALA A 125 0.60 13.34 11.97
N GLY A 126 0.34 12.02 12.03
CA GLY A 126 0.01 11.31 13.26
C GLY A 126 0.77 10.01 13.51
N CYS A 127 1.78 9.65 12.72
CA CYS A 127 2.53 8.40 12.92
C CYS A 127 3.38 8.43 14.21
N HIS A 128 3.73 9.62 14.72
CA HIS A 128 4.48 9.81 15.96
C HIS A 128 3.59 10.24 17.13
N ILE A 129 3.92 9.80 18.34
CA ILE A 129 3.15 10.05 19.58
C ILE A 129 2.99 11.54 19.83
N ASP A 130 4.10 12.30 19.79
CA ASP A 130 4.08 13.75 20.06
C ASP A 130 3.25 14.51 19.03
N SER A 131 3.35 14.12 17.76
CA SER A 131 2.55 14.71 16.68
C SER A 131 1.06 14.42 16.87
N ARG A 132 0.68 13.21 17.30
CA ARG A 132 -0.73 12.90 17.63
C ARG A 132 -1.24 13.70 18.82
N LYS A 133 -0.46 13.81 19.90
CA LYS A 133 -0.83 14.63 21.07
C LYS A 133 -1.06 16.08 20.67
N HIS A 134 -0.18 16.63 19.83
CA HIS A 134 -0.35 17.97 19.29
C HIS A 134 -1.62 18.13 18.46
N LEU A 135 -1.90 17.17 17.55
CA LEU A 135 -3.13 17.17 16.77
C LEU A 135 -4.38 17.05 17.65
N ALA A 136 -4.38 16.16 18.64
CA ALA A 136 -5.46 15.97 19.61
C ALA A 136 -5.81 17.27 20.34
N LEU A 137 -4.80 17.98 20.84
CA LEU A 137 -4.99 19.29 21.49
C LEU A 137 -5.55 20.33 20.52
N LYS A 138 -5.03 20.38 19.30
CA LYS A 138 -5.40 21.39 18.29
C LYS A 138 -6.82 21.21 17.76
N THR A 139 -7.25 19.96 17.54
CA THR A 139 -8.57 19.63 16.98
C THR A 139 -9.62 19.32 18.04
N ARG A 140 -9.20 19.17 19.31
CA ARG A 140 -10.03 18.69 20.43
C ARG A 140 -10.62 17.30 20.19
N ILE A 141 -9.93 16.48 19.39
CA ILE A 141 -10.29 15.08 19.16
C ILE A 141 -9.50 14.22 20.16
N PRO A 142 -10.13 13.26 20.85
CA PRO A 142 -9.44 12.32 21.73
C PRO A 142 -8.27 11.61 21.04
N GLU A 143 -7.15 11.49 21.75
CA GLU A 143 -5.94 10.82 21.23
C GLU A 143 -6.21 9.35 20.84
N ALA A 144 -7.08 8.66 21.57
CA ALA A 144 -7.49 7.29 21.25
C ALA A 144 -8.15 7.16 19.86
N LEU A 145 -8.92 8.17 19.41
CA LEU A 145 -9.49 8.18 18.07
C LEU A 145 -8.41 8.41 17.01
N PHE A 146 -7.46 9.30 17.29
CA PHE A 146 -6.30 9.49 16.41
C PHE A 146 -5.48 8.22 16.26
N LEU A 147 -5.22 7.50 17.37
CA LEU A 147 -4.52 6.22 17.31
C LEU A 147 -5.28 5.24 16.41
N LYS A 148 -6.58 5.02 16.63
CA LYS A 148 -7.41 4.14 15.78
C LYS A 148 -7.32 4.54 14.30
N TRP A 149 -7.48 5.82 13.97
CA TRP A 149 -7.47 6.25 12.57
C TRP A 149 -6.09 6.17 11.92
N VAL A 150 -5.02 6.46 12.66
CA VAL A 150 -3.65 6.33 12.15
C VAL A 150 -3.29 4.85 11.97
N GLU A 151 -3.71 3.96 12.87
CA GLU A 151 -3.63 2.50 12.74
C GLU A 151 -4.32 2.03 11.45
N LEU A 152 -5.55 2.49 11.20
CA LEU A 152 -6.26 2.23 9.93
C LEU A 152 -5.52 2.77 8.71
N CYS A 153 -4.94 3.97 8.81
CA CYS A 153 -4.15 4.55 7.73
C CYS A 153 -2.85 3.77 7.46
N ASP A 154 -2.24 3.19 8.50
CA ASP A 154 -1.07 2.35 8.38
C ASP A 154 -1.39 1.05 7.62
N LEU A 155 -2.51 0.41 7.95
CA LEU A 155 -3.01 -0.78 7.24
C LEU A 155 -3.33 -0.50 5.77
N LEU A 156 -3.83 0.70 5.44
CA LEU A 156 -4.08 1.13 4.05
C LEU A 156 -2.80 1.33 3.21
N ARG A 157 -1.61 1.26 3.81
CA ARG A 157 -0.34 1.22 3.08
C ARG A 157 -0.07 -0.14 2.44
N ILE A 158 -0.76 -1.18 2.89
CA ILE A 158 -0.63 -2.53 2.35
C ILE A 158 -1.33 -2.60 0.99
N ASN A 159 -0.60 -3.05 -0.04
CA ASN A 159 -1.18 -3.24 -1.36
C ASN A 159 -2.31 -4.28 -1.31
N GLY A 160 -3.45 -3.97 -1.92
CA GLY A 160 -4.65 -4.81 -1.87
C GLY A 160 -5.58 -4.53 -0.69
N VAL A 161 -5.16 -3.73 0.30
CA VAL A 161 -5.99 -3.39 1.46
C VAL A 161 -6.78 -2.11 1.20
N GLY A 162 -8.10 -2.26 1.03
CA GLY A 162 -9.05 -1.14 0.99
C GLY A 162 -9.63 -0.79 2.36
N PRO A 163 -10.46 0.27 2.47
CA PRO A 163 -10.97 0.77 3.76
C PRO A 163 -11.76 -0.26 4.56
N VAL A 164 -12.63 -1.02 3.90
CA VAL A 164 -13.40 -2.11 4.51
C VAL A 164 -12.47 -3.17 5.10
N PHE A 165 -11.41 -3.52 4.38
CA PHE A 165 -10.47 -4.52 4.83
C PHE A 165 -9.53 -4.02 5.93
N ALA A 166 -9.13 -2.75 5.89
CA ALA A 166 -8.38 -2.10 6.97
C ALA A 166 -9.16 -2.14 8.29
N HIS A 167 -10.47 -1.83 8.26
CA HIS A 167 -11.34 -1.98 9.42
C HIS A 167 -11.45 -3.43 9.89
N MET A 168 -11.65 -4.37 8.96
CA MET A 168 -11.70 -5.78 9.31
C MET A 168 -10.42 -6.27 9.99
N LEU A 169 -9.25 -5.90 9.48
CA LEU A 169 -7.95 -6.22 10.09
C LEU A 169 -7.85 -5.61 11.49
N HIS A 170 -8.16 -4.31 11.62
CA HIS A 170 -8.09 -3.58 12.88
C HIS A 170 -8.98 -4.20 13.96
N GLU A 171 -10.25 -4.44 13.64
CA GLU A 171 -11.25 -5.03 14.54
C GLU A 171 -10.97 -6.51 14.83
N SER A 172 -10.18 -7.19 13.99
CA SER A 172 -9.64 -8.53 14.26
C SER A 172 -8.41 -8.52 15.18
N GLY A 173 -7.91 -7.35 15.55
CA GLY A 173 -6.72 -7.15 16.41
C GLY A 173 -5.42 -6.90 15.65
N ILE A 174 -5.45 -6.87 14.31
CA ILE A 174 -4.28 -6.61 13.45
C ILE A 174 -4.26 -5.11 13.16
N LYS A 175 -3.71 -4.33 14.09
CA LYS A 175 -3.89 -2.86 14.11
C LYS A 175 -2.88 -2.07 13.28
N SER A 176 -1.78 -2.68 12.84
CA SER A 176 -0.72 -1.99 12.10
C SER A 176 0.07 -2.96 11.24
N ILE A 177 0.92 -2.45 10.36
CA ILE A 177 1.85 -3.27 9.57
C ILE A 177 2.80 -4.05 10.47
N LYS A 178 3.15 -3.50 11.64
CA LYS A 178 3.99 -4.17 12.65
C LYS A 178 3.33 -5.42 13.21
N TYR A 179 2.02 -5.37 13.45
CA TYR A 179 1.26 -6.56 13.87
C TYR A 179 1.07 -7.53 12.70
N PHE A 180 0.79 -7.01 11.51
CA PHE A 180 0.63 -7.81 10.29
C PHE A 180 1.87 -8.65 9.99
N ASN A 181 3.06 -8.05 10.06
CA ASN A 181 4.35 -8.72 9.80
C ASN A 181 4.75 -9.79 10.83
N LYS A 182 4.07 -9.86 11.98
CA LYS A 182 4.36 -10.87 13.03
C LYS A 182 3.59 -12.17 12.83
N LEU A 183 2.59 -12.17 11.96
CA LEU A 183 1.70 -13.30 11.73
C LEU A 183 2.09 -14.02 10.44
N SER A 184 1.86 -15.33 10.40
CA SER A 184 1.88 -16.14 9.19
C SER A 184 0.59 -15.95 8.38
N ALA A 185 0.61 -16.32 7.10
CA ALA A 185 -0.57 -16.20 6.23
C ALA A 185 -1.76 -17.01 6.78
N THR A 186 -1.47 -18.18 7.34
CA THR A 186 -2.45 -19.03 8.03
C THR A 186 -3.04 -18.37 9.27
N GLU A 187 -2.23 -17.71 10.10
CA GLU A 187 -2.73 -17.03 11.30
C GLU A 187 -3.59 -15.80 10.95
N LEU A 188 -3.19 -15.01 9.95
CA LEU A 188 -3.99 -13.88 9.46
C LEU A 188 -5.35 -14.34 8.95
N LEU A 189 -5.36 -15.36 8.08
CA LEU A 189 -6.61 -15.92 7.55
C LEU A 189 -7.52 -16.44 8.65
N GLU A 190 -6.95 -17.13 9.64
CA GLU A 190 -7.72 -17.67 10.76
C GLU A 190 -8.34 -16.55 11.61
N GLN A 191 -7.57 -15.52 11.96
CA GLN A 191 -8.06 -14.38 12.75
C GLN A 191 -9.18 -13.64 12.01
N ILE A 192 -8.98 -13.34 10.73
CA ILE A 192 -9.95 -12.63 9.89
C ILE A 192 -11.22 -13.49 9.70
N SER A 193 -11.08 -14.78 9.42
CA SER A 193 -12.23 -15.69 9.23
C SER A 193 -13.06 -15.82 10.50
N ARG A 194 -12.41 -16.04 11.66
CA ARG A 194 -13.09 -16.10 12.97
C ARG A 194 -13.81 -14.79 13.30
N PHE A 195 -13.26 -13.64 12.93
CA PHE A 195 -13.94 -12.36 13.08
C PHE A 195 -15.16 -12.27 12.14
N ASN A 196 -14.98 -12.61 10.87
CA ASN A 196 -16.02 -12.50 9.86
C ASN A 196 -17.20 -13.47 10.09
N GLU A 197 -16.96 -14.68 10.59
CA GLU A 197 -18.01 -15.62 10.99
C GLU A 197 -18.90 -15.06 12.10
N ARG A 198 -18.30 -14.34 13.06
CA ARG A 198 -19.01 -13.75 14.20
C ARG A 198 -19.74 -12.47 13.85
N LYS A 199 -19.15 -11.64 12.99
CA LYS A 199 -19.63 -10.27 12.71
C LYS A 199 -20.29 -10.09 11.35
N LYS A 200 -20.15 -11.06 10.43
CA LYS A 200 -20.64 -11.02 9.04
C LYS A 200 -20.26 -9.71 8.33
N PHE A 201 -19.02 -9.30 8.51
CA PHE A 201 -18.51 -8.00 8.09
C PHE A 201 -18.35 -7.89 6.57
N THR A 202 -18.00 -8.99 5.88
CA THR A 202 -17.94 -9.07 4.42
C THR A 202 -18.39 -10.43 3.90
N SER A 203 -18.89 -10.49 2.66
CA SER A 203 -19.14 -11.74 1.93
C SER A 203 -17.91 -12.25 1.17
N ILE A 204 -16.81 -11.51 1.17
CA ILE A 204 -15.56 -11.88 0.50
C ILE A 204 -14.85 -12.96 1.33
N SER A 205 -14.59 -14.09 0.69
CA SER A 205 -13.69 -15.11 1.25
C SER A 205 -12.27 -14.85 0.74
N LEU A 206 -11.32 -14.69 1.66
CA LEU A 206 -9.91 -14.60 1.31
C LEU A 206 -9.34 -15.99 1.07
N ARG A 207 -8.45 -16.09 0.11
CA ARG A 207 -7.64 -17.29 -0.11
C ARG A 207 -6.21 -17.05 0.41
N PRO A 208 -5.44 -18.11 0.70
CA PRO A 208 -4.04 -17.98 1.09
C PRO A 208 -3.22 -17.10 0.14
N GLU A 209 -3.47 -17.23 -1.17
CA GLU A 209 -2.74 -16.47 -2.18
C GLU A 209 -3.00 -14.96 -2.09
N ASP A 210 -4.19 -14.55 -1.63
CA ASP A 210 -4.54 -13.14 -1.45
C ASP A 210 -3.75 -12.52 -0.27
N VAL A 211 -3.49 -13.33 0.77
CA VAL A 211 -2.71 -12.93 1.94
C VAL A 211 -1.22 -12.94 1.66
N ASP A 212 -0.71 -13.99 0.99
CA ASP A 212 0.69 -14.10 0.58
C ASP A 212 1.07 -12.92 -0.33
N TYR A 213 0.17 -12.56 -1.26
CA TYR A 213 0.35 -11.37 -2.07
C TYR A 213 0.56 -10.15 -1.17
N CYS A 214 -0.32 -9.87 -0.21
CA CYS A 214 -0.17 -8.73 0.70
C CYS A 214 1.16 -8.77 1.47
N MET A 215 1.53 -9.92 2.05
CA MET A 215 2.74 -10.09 2.85
C MET A 215 4.02 -9.71 2.12
N ASP A 216 4.12 -10.02 0.83
CA ASP A 216 5.31 -9.67 0.04
C ASP A 216 5.44 -8.18 -0.24
N TYR A 217 4.36 -7.41 -0.12
CA TYR A 217 4.40 -5.95 -0.14
C TYR A 217 4.70 -5.38 1.25
N VAL A 218 4.17 -5.96 2.32
CA VAL A 218 4.35 -5.41 3.68
C VAL A 218 5.83 -5.43 4.12
N LYS A 219 6.59 -6.44 3.70
CA LYS A 219 8.05 -6.52 3.97
C LYS A 219 8.86 -5.35 3.41
N GLU A 220 8.30 -4.62 2.45
CA GLU A 220 8.95 -3.48 1.79
C GLU A 220 8.57 -2.13 2.43
N LEU A 221 7.59 -2.11 3.33
CA LEU A 221 7.13 -0.90 4.01
C LEU A 221 7.95 -0.63 5.28
N ASP A 222 8.30 0.63 5.49
CA ASP A 222 8.92 1.08 6.74
C ASP A 222 7.92 1.03 7.90
N ASP A 223 8.32 0.45 9.03
CA ASP A 223 7.59 0.48 10.32
C ASP A 223 7.82 1.83 11.02
N VAL A 224 6.94 2.80 10.73
CA VAL A 224 7.06 4.19 11.21
C VAL A 224 6.06 4.51 12.33
N LEU A 225 5.02 3.68 12.52
CA LEU A 225 3.95 3.96 13.47
C LEU A 225 4.40 3.68 14.92
N GLU A 226 4.42 4.71 15.74
CA GLU A 226 4.63 4.61 17.18
C GLU A 226 3.31 4.31 17.90
N ILE A 227 3.28 3.31 18.79
CA ILE A 227 2.05 2.77 19.39
C ILE A 227 1.99 2.99 20.93
N ASP A 228 3.09 3.43 21.56
CA ASP A 228 3.24 3.50 23.03
C ASP A 228 3.27 4.93 23.61
#